data_AF-A0A2R6RVD0-F1
#
_entry.id   AF-A0A2R6RVD0-F1
#
_cell.length_a   1.000
_cell.length_b   1.000
_cell.length_c   1.000
_cell.angle_alpha   90.00
_cell.angle_beta   90.00
_cell.angle_gamma   90.00
#
_symmetry.space_group_name_H-M   'P 1'
#
loop_
_entity.id
_entity.type
_entity.pdbx_description
1 polymer ?
#
loop_
_entity_poly.entity_id
_entity_poly.type
_entity_poly.pdbx_seq_one_letter_code
_entity_poly.pdbx_strand_id
1 'polypeptide(L)'
;MLRAKRNNVQPKKKTPGETAAAKAYAKTHGVCRGGIDKDDAIPTELEVRLDMNAENEGLLTFVQSTTCRRAVWAAAYECNPPDASLRPTGVLCCDICDPSLLDRTRPGPLPLADKTKAPRKGKLDLEVTKKLEIWRMDVIERDYALSTLASAAIMDDTIIALVSHFGRLPFAELELLLKPQWIWWDIYGKELDSYLKILPLREAKEKGKKARRKPGASRVEGGPEQLNSGFQLKQLKVMVPGPLGNTPYRNQISFHHYSFGDGEMDADEHQAGPSSSASTVIPVAPQFYMGTFSDYMPDTPLAPIPPLHAHHGRKRRRTGNSP
;
A
#
# COMPACT_ATOMS: atom_id res chain seq x y z
N MET A 1 18.47 -35.38 6.17
CA MET A 1 17.87 -34.09 6.57
C MET A 1 16.57 -34.36 7.34
N LEU A 2 16.59 -34.24 8.67
CA LEU A 2 15.42 -34.45 9.53
C LEU A 2 14.62 -33.14 9.62
N ARG A 3 13.44 -33.07 8.99
CA ARG A 3 12.50 -31.96 9.19
C ARG A 3 11.95 -32.05 10.61
N ALA A 4 12.31 -31.10 11.48
CA ALA A 4 11.70 -30.94 12.79
C ALA A 4 10.18 -30.80 12.63
N LYS A 5 9.40 -31.67 13.29
CA LYS A 5 7.94 -31.55 13.34
C LYS A 5 7.59 -30.26 14.08
N ARG A 6 7.12 -29.24 13.35
CA ARG A 6 6.51 -28.05 13.94
C ARG A 6 5.29 -28.51 14.74
N ASN A 7 5.40 -28.50 16.06
CA ASN A 7 4.26 -28.68 16.94
C ASN A 7 3.30 -27.53 16.68
N ASN A 8 2.15 -27.83 16.10
CA ASN A 8 1.06 -26.88 15.88
C ASN A 8 0.43 -26.56 17.24
N VAL A 9 1.03 -25.63 17.98
CA VAL A 9 0.48 -25.13 19.24
C VAL A 9 -0.75 -24.30 18.86
N GLN A 10 -1.93 -24.87 19.09
CA GLN A 10 -3.16 -24.10 18.88
C GLN A 10 -3.21 -22.94 19.88
N PRO A 11 -3.47 -21.70 19.41
CA PRO A 11 -3.55 -20.55 20.29
C PRO A 11 -4.71 -20.74 21.29
N LYS A 12 -4.40 -20.68 22.58
CA LYS A 12 -5.43 -20.68 23.63
C LYS A 12 -6.39 -19.51 23.40
N LYS A 13 -7.69 -19.79 23.41
CA LYS A 13 -8.74 -18.76 23.29
C LYS A 13 -8.65 -17.84 24.50
N LYS A 14 -8.39 -16.55 24.26
CA LYS A 14 -8.37 -15.51 25.31
C LYS A 14 -9.76 -15.31 25.89
N THR A 15 -9.85 -15.00 27.18
CA THR A 15 -11.11 -14.67 27.84
C THR A 15 -11.59 -13.27 27.41
N PRO A 16 -12.90 -12.95 27.54
CA PRO A 16 -13.41 -11.60 27.27
C PRO A 16 -12.71 -10.50 28.08
N GLY A 17 -12.36 -10.79 29.34
CA GLY A 17 -11.64 -9.85 30.23
C GLY A 17 -10.24 -9.54 29.73
N GLU A 18 -9.46 -10.55 29.34
CA GLU A 18 -8.13 -10.36 28.73
C GLU A 18 -8.20 -9.55 27.44
N THR A 19 -9.24 -9.76 26.64
CA THR A 19 -9.44 -9.02 25.39
C THR A 19 -9.77 -7.55 25.66
N ALA A 20 -10.59 -7.26 26.67
CA ALA A 20 -10.91 -5.89 27.07
C ALA A 20 -9.69 -5.16 27.64
N ALA A 21 -8.93 -5.82 28.53
CA ALA A 21 -7.69 -5.27 29.09
C ALA A 21 -6.65 -4.98 28.00
N ALA A 22 -6.47 -5.90 27.04
CA ALA A 22 -5.55 -5.69 25.92
C ALA A 22 -5.97 -4.49 25.03
N LYS A 23 -7.27 -4.29 24.82
CA LYS A 23 -7.79 -3.12 24.07
C LYS A 23 -7.58 -1.82 24.83
N ALA A 24 -7.84 -1.82 26.14
CA ALA A 24 -7.61 -0.65 26.98
C ALA A 24 -6.13 -0.26 26.98
N TYR A 25 -5.24 -1.25 27.16
CA TYR A 25 -3.79 -1.07 27.07
C TYR A 25 -3.38 -0.50 25.70
N ALA A 26 -3.84 -1.09 24.60
CA ALA A 26 -3.51 -0.59 23.26
C ALA A 26 -3.98 0.86 23.07
N LYS A 27 -5.15 1.22 23.61
CA LYS A 27 -5.68 2.60 23.56
C LYS A 27 -4.79 3.57 24.33
N THR A 28 -4.38 3.25 25.55
CA THR A 28 -3.48 4.12 26.34
C THR A 28 -2.09 4.24 25.72
N HIS A 29 -1.68 3.23 24.93
CA HIS A 29 -0.40 3.20 24.20
C HIS A 29 -0.49 3.75 22.77
N GLY A 30 -1.48 4.59 22.49
CA GLY A 30 -1.51 5.39 21.27
C GLY A 30 -1.93 4.64 20.00
N VAL A 31 -2.56 3.46 20.10
CA VAL A 31 -3.09 2.74 18.91
C VAL A 31 -4.11 3.57 18.12
N CYS A 32 -4.72 4.57 18.75
CA CYS A 32 -5.70 5.47 18.14
C CYS A 32 -5.09 6.77 17.59
N ARG A 33 -3.78 7.00 17.73
CA ARG A 33 -3.10 8.19 17.19
C ARG A 33 -3.18 8.18 15.67
N GLY A 34 -3.48 9.34 15.08
CA GLY A 34 -3.75 9.46 13.64
C GLY A 34 -5.11 8.90 13.22
N GLY A 35 -5.97 8.47 14.16
CA GLY A 35 -7.34 8.03 13.90
C GLY A 35 -8.29 9.18 13.58
N ILE A 36 -9.53 8.87 13.19
CA ILE A 36 -10.55 9.88 12.84
C ILE A 36 -10.86 10.80 14.04
N ASP A 37 -10.84 10.24 15.25
CA ASP A 37 -11.22 10.94 16.48
C ASP A 37 -10.16 11.93 17.00
N LYS A 38 -8.97 11.98 16.37
CA LYS A 38 -7.85 12.85 16.76
C LYS A 38 -7.34 12.65 18.20
N ASP A 39 -7.40 11.42 18.68
CA ASP A 39 -6.78 10.98 19.94
C ASP A 39 -5.23 10.90 19.78
N ASP A 40 -4.58 12.05 19.58
CA ASP A 40 -3.16 12.13 19.17
C ASP A 40 -2.18 12.33 20.34
N ALA A 41 -2.68 12.36 21.57
CA ALA A 41 -1.87 12.53 22.77
C ALA A 41 -0.75 11.47 22.84
N ILE A 42 0.47 11.92 23.12
CA ILE A 42 1.61 11.02 23.34
C ILE A 42 1.37 10.32 24.70
N PRO A 43 1.43 8.97 24.75
CA PRO A 43 1.32 8.24 26.01
C PRO A 43 2.33 8.77 27.04
N THR A 44 1.87 8.97 28.28
CA THR A 44 2.75 9.43 29.39
C THR A 44 3.43 8.27 30.10
N GLU A 45 3.07 7.03 29.75
CA GLU A 45 3.66 5.82 30.35
C GLU A 45 5.14 5.67 29.98
N LEU A 46 5.84 4.86 30.79
CA LEU A 46 7.29 4.62 30.65
C LEU A 46 7.60 4.10 29.24
N GLU A 47 8.62 4.68 28.60
CA GLU A 47 9.10 4.23 27.29
C GLU A 47 9.51 2.75 27.36
N VAL A 48 8.93 1.93 26.48
CA VAL A 48 9.28 0.51 26.39
C VAL A 48 10.73 0.41 25.94
N ARG A 49 11.55 -0.30 26.72
CA ARG A 49 12.96 -0.49 26.37
C ARG A 49 13.08 -1.26 25.05
N LEU A 50 13.97 -0.83 24.17
CA LEU A 50 14.26 -1.54 22.94
C LEU A 50 14.94 -2.88 23.26
N ASP A 51 14.31 -3.98 22.85
CA ASP A 51 14.86 -5.33 22.95
C ASP A 51 15.05 -5.90 21.54
N MET A 52 16.31 -5.97 21.11
CA MET A 52 16.70 -6.50 19.80
C MET A 52 16.47 -8.01 19.68
N ASN A 53 16.32 -8.72 20.80
CA ASN A 53 16.10 -10.17 20.84
C ASN A 53 14.61 -10.54 20.94
N ALA A 54 13.71 -9.55 20.95
CA ALA A 54 12.27 -9.82 20.96
C ALA A 54 11.83 -10.51 19.66
N GLU A 55 10.82 -11.38 19.72
CA GLU A 55 10.30 -12.13 18.57
C GLU A 55 9.82 -11.23 17.41
N ASN A 56 9.53 -9.97 17.70
CA ASN A 56 9.10 -8.96 16.75
C ASN A 56 10.18 -7.91 16.44
N GLU A 57 11.45 -8.20 16.74
CA GLU A 57 12.60 -7.36 16.39
C GLU A 57 12.48 -5.92 16.93
N GLY A 58 11.90 -5.76 18.13
CA GLY A 58 11.71 -4.45 18.74
C GLY A 58 10.62 -3.58 18.09
N LEU A 59 9.84 -4.10 17.14
CA LEU A 59 8.77 -3.35 16.47
C LEU A 59 7.72 -2.79 17.46
N LEU A 60 7.46 -3.51 18.55
CA LEU A 60 6.54 -3.02 19.59
C LEU A 60 7.07 -1.73 20.25
N THR A 61 8.36 -1.69 20.60
CA THR A 61 9.03 -0.50 21.12
C THR A 61 8.92 0.66 20.15
N PHE A 62 9.11 0.40 18.85
CA PHE A 62 8.95 1.43 17.83
C PHE A 62 7.53 1.99 17.78
N VAL A 63 6.50 1.12 17.73
CA VAL A 63 5.09 1.55 17.66
C VAL A 63 4.69 2.35 18.90
N GLN A 64 5.13 1.90 20.08
CA GLN A 64 4.79 2.48 21.40
C GLN A 64 5.75 3.58 21.86
N SER A 65 6.72 3.97 21.03
CA SER A 65 7.68 5.01 21.37
C SER A 65 6.96 6.33 21.70
N THR A 66 7.42 6.97 22.76
CA THR A 66 7.00 8.31 23.17
C THR A 66 8.05 9.36 22.79
N THR A 67 9.21 8.91 22.28
CA THR A 67 10.32 9.72 21.80
C THR A 67 10.40 9.73 20.27
N CYS A 68 11.32 10.52 19.71
CA CYS A 68 11.50 10.62 18.27
C CYS A 68 11.70 9.24 17.61
N ARG A 69 10.81 8.87 16.68
CA ARG A 69 10.89 7.61 15.91
C ARG A 69 12.24 7.39 15.24
N ARG A 70 12.87 8.46 14.72
CA ARG A 70 14.22 8.36 14.11
C ARG A 70 15.30 8.04 15.13
N ALA A 71 15.15 8.48 16.39
CA ALA A 71 16.10 8.13 17.45
C ALA A 71 15.98 6.65 17.81
N VAL A 72 14.76 6.10 17.86
CA VAL A 72 14.53 4.66 18.06
C VAL A 72 15.17 3.83 16.94
N TRP A 73 14.98 4.23 15.66
CA TRP A 73 15.64 3.57 14.54
C TRP A 73 17.17 3.69 14.62
N ALA A 74 17.68 4.88 14.93
CA ALA A 74 19.13 5.06 15.06
C ALA A 74 19.70 4.13 16.13
N ALA A 75 19.04 4.03 17.29
CA ALA A 75 19.45 3.11 18.35
C ALA A 75 19.37 1.63 17.93
N ALA A 76 18.31 1.22 17.21
CA ALA A 76 18.14 -0.16 16.75
C ALA A 76 19.23 -0.61 15.77
N TYR A 77 19.72 0.30 14.94
CA TYR A 77 20.78 0.02 13.96
C TYR A 77 22.16 0.52 14.42
N GLU A 78 22.33 0.80 15.72
CA GLU A 78 23.59 1.28 16.31
C GLU A 78 24.17 2.51 15.59
N CYS A 79 23.30 3.32 14.98
CA CYS A 79 23.64 4.58 14.35
C CYS A 79 23.57 5.71 15.38
N ASN A 80 24.50 6.66 15.31
CA ASN A 80 24.36 7.90 16.05
C ASN A 80 23.09 8.62 15.57
N PRO A 81 22.15 8.98 16.46
CA PRO A 81 21.00 9.75 16.03
C PRO A 81 21.52 11.04 15.41
N PRO A 82 21.06 11.43 14.21
CA PRO A 82 21.49 12.67 13.60
C PRO A 82 21.16 13.79 14.58
N ASP A 83 22.16 14.60 14.90
CA ASP A 83 21.96 15.80 15.71
C ASP A 83 20.75 16.55 15.12
N ALA A 84 19.84 16.97 15.99
CA ALA A 84 18.65 17.71 15.58
C ALA A 84 19.03 18.96 14.76
N SER A 85 20.23 19.51 15.00
CA SER A 85 20.81 20.63 14.25
C SER A 85 21.19 20.29 12.80
N LEU A 86 21.49 19.02 12.50
CA LEU A 86 21.90 18.54 11.17
C LEU A 86 20.73 18.14 10.27
N ARG A 87 19.49 18.32 10.74
CA ARG A 87 18.31 17.99 9.93
C ARG A 87 18.17 19.01 8.79
N PRO A 88 18.02 18.56 7.53
CA PRO A 88 17.75 19.46 6.43
C PRO A 88 16.53 20.34 6.70
N THR A 89 16.69 21.65 6.56
CA THR A 89 15.61 22.62 6.74
C THR A 89 14.42 22.26 5.86
N GLY A 90 13.22 22.16 6.46
CA GLY A 90 11.99 21.83 5.74
C GLY A 90 11.63 20.33 5.71
N VAL A 91 12.50 19.43 6.19
CA VAL A 91 12.16 18.01 6.31
C VAL A 91 11.55 17.71 7.68
N LEU A 92 10.27 17.38 7.70
CA LEU A 92 9.56 16.97 8.92
C LEU A 92 10.11 15.63 9.43
N CYS A 93 10.26 15.50 10.75
CA CYS A 93 10.97 14.37 11.35
C CYS A 93 10.13 13.09 11.42
N CYS A 94 9.10 13.09 12.27
CA CYS A 94 8.15 12.00 12.51
C CYS A 94 6.92 12.55 13.24
N ASP A 95 5.86 11.76 13.36
CA ASP A 95 4.58 12.12 14.01
C ASP A 95 4.69 12.46 15.50
N ILE A 96 5.79 12.09 16.17
CA ILE A 96 6.04 12.42 17.57
C ILE A 96 6.68 13.81 17.68
N CYS A 97 7.64 14.13 16.81
CA CYS A 97 8.28 15.46 16.78
C CYS A 97 7.41 16.53 16.11
N ASP A 98 6.58 16.13 15.15
CA ASP A 98 5.63 16.99 14.45
C ASP A 98 4.28 16.28 14.31
N PRO A 99 3.34 16.52 15.25
CA PRO A 99 2.01 15.94 15.21
C PRO A 99 1.19 16.34 13.96
N SER A 100 1.54 17.42 13.26
CA SER A 100 0.83 17.84 12.04
C SER A 100 0.95 16.80 10.91
N LEU A 101 1.95 15.91 10.97
CA LEU A 101 2.07 14.77 10.07
C LEU A 101 0.89 13.79 10.17
N LEU A 102 0.26 13.68 11.35
CA LEU A 102 -0.91 12.82 11.54
C LEU A 102 -2.12 13.32 10.75
N ASP A 103 -2.27 14.64 10.58
CA ASP A 103 -3.37 15.20 9.79
C ASP A 103 -3.21 14.93 8.28
N ARG A 104 -1.98 14.74 7.80
CA ARG A 104 -1.72 14.40 6.39
C ARG A 104 -2.08 12.97 6.05
N THR A 105 -2.05 12.07 7.03
CA THR A 105 -2.30 10.63 6.86
C THR A 105 -3.60 10.17 7.50
N ARG A 106 -4.31 11.06 8.21
CA ARG A 106 -5.57 10.76 8.87
C ARG A 106 -6.56 10.22 7.83
N PRO A 107 -7.19 9.07 8.09
CA PRO A 107 -8.24 8.61 7.20
C PRO A 107 -9.34 9.66 7.17
N GLY A 108 -9.77 10.04 5.96
CA GLY A 108 -10.95 10.85 5.78
C GLY A 108 -12.18 10.16 6.38
N PRO A 109 -13.30 10.88 6.57
CA PRO A 109 -14.56 10.27 6.95
C PRO A 109 -14.82 9.10 6.01
N LEU A 110 -15.05 7.90 6.56
CA LEU A 110 -15.41 6.78 5.69
C LEU A 110 -16.67 7.21 4.93
N PRO A 111 -16.65 7.17 3.59
CA PRO A 111 -17.86 7.42 2.84
C PRO A 111 -18.91 6.46 3.38
N LEU A 112 -20.09 6.97 3.71
CA LEU A 112 -21.23 6.13 4.05
C LEU A 112 -21.46 5.23 2.84
N ALA A 113 -20.98 3.99 2.94
CA ALA A 113 -21.07 3.07 1.84
C ALA A 113 -22.56 2.84 1.61
N ASP A 114 -23.08 3.38 0.52
CA ASP A 114 -24.35 2.94 -0.01
C ASP A 114 -24.22 1.43 -0.13
N LYS A 115 -25.08 0.71 0.59
CA LYS A 115 -25.08 -0.74 0.62
C LYS A 115 -25.66 -1.24 -0.71
N THR A 116 -24.97 -0.94 -1.82
CA THR A 116 -25.23 -1.57 -3.09
C THR A 116 -25.00 -3.04 -2.85
N LYS A 117 -26.08 -3.82 -2.97
CA LYS A 117 -26.01 -5.26 -2.76
C LYS A 117 -25.00 -5.80 -3.77
N ALA A 118 -23.82 -6.20 -3.28
CA ALA A 118 -22.82 -6.82 -4.12
C ALA A 118 -23.51 -7.94 -4.92
N PRO A 119 -23.25 -8.04 -6.23
CA PRO A 119 -23.82 -9.13 -6.99
C PRO A 119 -23.41 -10.46 -6.34
N ARG A 120 -24.23 -11.50 -6.51
CA ARG A 120 -23.92 -12.80 -5.91
C ARG A 120 -22.77 -13.44 -6.68
N LYS A 121 -21.69 -13.78 -5.99
CA LYS A 121 -20.55 -14.50 -6.60
C LYS A 121 -21.02 -15.86 -7.11
N GLY A 122 -20.76 -16.14 -8.39
CA GLY A 122 -20.94 -17.45 -9.00
C GLY A 122 -19.79 -18.40 -8.70
N LYS A 123 -19.76 -19.56 -9.37
CA LYS A 123 -18.60 -20.47 -9.32
C LYS A 123 -17.45 -19.82 -10.10
N LEU A 124 -16.23 -19.89 -9.55
CA LEU A 124 -15.03 -19.39 -10.21
C LEU A 124 -14.82 -20.10 -11.56
N ASP A 125 -14.67 -19.33 -12.63
CA ASP A 125 -14.34 -19.85 -13.95
C ASP A 125 -12.82 -19.75 -14.21
N LEU A 126 -12.13 -20.89 -14.11
CA LEU A 126 -10.66 -20.96 -14.21
C LEU A 126 -10.14 -20.64 -15.61
N GLU A 127 -10.94 -20.88 -16.65
CA GLU A 127 -10.54 -20.55 -18.02
C GLU A 127 -10.52 -19.04 -18.23
N VAL A 128 -11.55 -18.35 -17.71
CA VAL A 128 -11.65 -16.89 -17.72
C VAL A 128 -10.50 -16.27 -16.93
N THR A 129 -10.19 -16.81 -15.75
CA THR A 129 -9.04 -16.38 -14.93
C THR A 129 -7.76 -16.42 -15.76
N LYS A 130 -7.45 -17.55 -16.39
CA LYS A 130 -6.24 -17.70 -17.23
C LYS A 130 -6.23 -16.71 -18.40
N LYS A 131 -7.38 -16.46 -19.03
CA LYS A 131 -7.48 -15.50 -20.15
C LYS A 131 -7.29 -14.05 -19.70
N LEU A 132 -7.74 -13.70 -18.50
CA LEU A 132 -7.49 -12.39 -17.90
C LEU A 132 -6.03 -12.22 -17.47
N GLU A 133 -5.40 -13.29 -16.97
CA GLU A 133 -3.97 -13.31 -16.67
C GLU A 133 -3.11 -13.04 -17.91
N ILE A 134 -3.47 -13.66 -19.05
CA ILE A 134 -2.81 -13.40 -20.33
C ILE A 134 -3.04 -11.94 -20.76
N TRP A 135 -4.29 -11.47 -20.74
CA TRP A 135 -4.61 -10.10 -21.12
C TRP A 135 -3.83 -9.05 -20.29
N ARG A 136 -3.68 -9.23 -18.98
CA ARG A 136 -2.88 -8.29 -18.17
C ARG A 136 -1.38 -8.32 -18.50
N MET A 137 -0.85 -9.46 -18.96
CA MET A 137 0.54 -9.56 -19.43
C MET A 137 0.68 -8.79 -20.74
N ASP A 138 -0.26 -8.97 -21.67
CA ASP A 138 -0.28 -8.25 -22.94
C ASP A 138 -0.35 -6.73 -22.73
N VAL A 139 -1.12 -6.24 -21.75
CA VAL A 139 -1.19 -4.81 -21.40
C VAL A 139 0.15 -4.28 -20.86
N ILE A 140 0.83 -5.02 -19.99
CA ILE A 140 2.18 -4.64 -19.52
C ILE A 140 3.15 -4.58 -20.70
N GLU A 141 3.17 -5.61 -21.53
CA GLU A 141 4.10 -5.68 -22.66
C GLU A 141 3.87 -4.55 -23.67
N ARG A 142 2.59 -4.23 -23.96
CA ARG A 142 2.21 -3.18 -24.91
C ARG A 142 2.46 -1.76 -24.40
N ASP A 143 1.99 -1.46 -23.17
CA ASP A 143 1.93 -0.08 -22.68
C ASP A 143 3.09 0.27 -21.74
N TYR A 144 3.76 -0.74 -21.19
CA TYR A 144 4.78 -0.61 -20.14
C TYR A 144 6.00 -1.49 -20.41
N ALA A 145 6.40 -1.67 -21.68
CA ALA A 145 7.52 -2.51 -22.09
C ALA A 145 8.85 -2.24 -21.36
N LEU A 146 9.10 -0.99 -20.95
CA LEU A 146 10.31 -0.56 -20.24
C LEU A 146 10.11 -0.49 -18.72
N SER A 147 8.94 -0.84 -18.21
CA SER A 147 8.62 -0.76 -16.79
C SER A 147 9.09 -1.99 -16.03
N THR A 148 9.51 -1.80 -14.79
CA THR A 148 9.79 -2.90 -13.84
C THR A 148 8.54 -3.40 -13.12
N LEU A 149 7.36 -2.85 -13.45
CA LEU A 149 6.09 -3.27 -12.87
C LEU A 149 5.73 -4.69 -13.31
N ALA A 150 5.39 -5.54 -12.35
CA ALA A 150 4.80 -6.85 -12.63
C ALA A 150 3.39 -6.71 -13.22
N SER A 151 2.92 -7.71 -13.97
CA SER A 151 1.55 -7.73 -14.53
C SER A 151 0.44 -7.63 -13.48
N ALA A 152 0.68 -8.10 -12.26
CA ALA A 152 -0.22 -7.92 -11.13
C ALA A 152 -0.45 -6.43 -10.76
N ALA A 153 0.43 -5.51 -11.16
CA ALA A 153 0.25 -4.07 -10.97
C ALA A 153 -0.87 -3.51 -11.86
N ILE A 154 -1.11 -4.09 -13.05
CA ILE A 154 -2.22 -3.72 -13.93
C ILE A 154 -3.52 -4.27 -13.39
N MET A 155 -3.58 -5.54 -13.02
CA MET A 155 -4.77 -6.16 -12.44
C MET A 155 -4.36 -7.26 -11.46
N ASP A 156 -4.68 -7.07 -10.19
CA ASP A 156 -4.36 -8.04 -9.15
C ASP A 156 -5.24 -9.30 -9.26
N ASP A 157 -4.77 -10.39 -8.66
CA ASP A 157 -5.46 -11.69 -8.70
C ASP A 157 -6.83 -11.65 -8.01
N THR A 158 -7.05 -10.70 -7.09
CA THR A 158 -8.35 -10.53 -6.42
C THR A 158 -9.39 -9.96 -7.39
N ILE A 159 -9.01 -8.98 -8.22
CA ILE A 159 -9.85 -8.42 -9.28
C ILE A 159 -10.10 -9.45 -10.37
N ILE A 160 -9.08 -10.21 -10.80
CA ILE A 160 -9.26 -11.31 -11.76
C ILE A 160 -10.27 -12.32 -11.22
N ALA A 161 -10.07 -12.81 -9.99
CA ALA A 161 -11.00 -13.76 -9.37
C ALA A 161 -12.42 -13.18 -9.25
N LEU A 162 -12.54 -11.89 -8.91
CA LEU A 162 -13.81 -11.20 -8.81
C LEU A 162 -14.55 -11.20 -10.15
N VAL A 163 -13.89 -10.83 -11.24
CA VAL A 163 -14.47 -10.83 -12.60
C VAL A 163 -14.84 -12.25 -13.02
N SER A 164 -13.95 -13.22 -12.80
CA SER A 164 -14.18 -14.65 -13.08
C SER A 164 -15.32 -15.26 -12.27
N HIS A 165 -15.73 -14.68 -11.14
CA HIS A 165 -16.88 -15.13 -10.36
C HIS A 165 -18.24 -14.68 -10.92
N PHE A 166 -18.30 -13.55 -11.63
CA PHE A 166 -19.59 -12.96 -12.03
C PHE A 166 -20.07 -13.38 -13.42
N GLY A 167 -19.18 -13.87 -14.27
CA GLY A 167 -19.52 -14.19 -15.66
C GLY A 167 -19.77 -12.92 -16.48
N ARG A 168 -20.66 -12.99 -17.46
CA ARG A 168 -20.95 -11.85 -18.36
C ARG A 168 -21.80 -10.79 -17.64
N LEU A 169 -21.22 -9.61 -17.43
CA LEU A 169 -21.89 -8.45 -16.84
C LEU A 169 -22.11 -7.34 -17.88
N PRO A 170 -23.21 -6.56 -17.79
CA PRO A 170 -23.33 -5.31 -18.52
C PRO A 170 -22.25 -4.30 -18.12
N PHE A 171 -21.80 -3.45 -19.04
CA PHE A 171 -20.76 -2.44 -18.79
C PHE A 171 -21.03 -1.58 -17.54
N ALA A 172 -22.27 -1.12 -17.35
CA ALA A 172 -22.65 -0.32 -16.19
C ALA A 172 -22.49 -1.06 -14.86
N GLU A 173 -22.76 -2.37 -14.82
CA GLU A 173 -22.56 -3.19 -13.62
C GLU A 173 -21.09 -3.48 -13.38
N LEU A 174 -20.33 -3.70 -14.45
CA LEU A 174 -18.87 -3.87 -14.39
C LEU A 174 -18.20 -2.59 -13.87
N GLU A 175 -18.64 -1.41 -14.33
CA GLU A 175 -18.15 -0.11 -13.87
C GLU A 175 -18.41 0.09 -12.37
N LEU A 176 -19.64 -0.13 -11.92
CA LEU A 176 -20.00 -0.02 -10.50
C LEU A 176 -19.20 -0.99 -9.63
N LEU A 177 -18.86 -2.17 -10.16
CA LEU A 177 -18.10 -3.19 -9.44
C LEU A 177 -16.60 -2.86 -9.38
N LEU A 178 -15.99 -2.45 -10.48
CA LEU A 178 -14.52 -2.36 -10.59
C LEU A 178 -13.97 -0.95 -10.35
N LYS A 179 -14.66 0.10 -10.80
CA LYS A 179 -14.17 1.49 -10.69
C LYS A 179 -13.78 1.90 -9.26
N PRO A 180 -14.51 1.53 -8.20
CA PRO A 180 -14.14 1.92 -6.83
C PRO A 180 -12.88 1.23 -6.27
N GLN A 181 -12.37 0.20 -6.95
CA GLN A 181 -11.29 -0.64 -6.41
C GLN A 181 -10.14 -0.87 -7.37
N TRP A 182 -10.30 -0.58 -8.65
CA TRP A 182 -9.30 -0.78 -9.67
C TRP A 182 -8.89 0.57 -10.28
N ILE A 183 -7.72 1.06 -9.88
CA ILE A 183 -7.21 2.39 -10.23
C ILE A 183 -7.04 2.60 -11.75
N TRP A 184 -6.91 1.52 -12.52
CA TRP A 184 -6.73 1.58 -13.96
C TRP A 184 -8.05 1.57 -14.74
N TRP A 185 -9.20 1.59 -14.06
CA TRP A 185 -10.52 1.54 -14.70
C TRP A 185 -10.71 2.62 -15.77
N ASP A 186 -10.30 3.85 -15.50
CA ASP A 186 -10.51 4.96 -16.44
C ASP A 186 -9.69 4.81 -17.73
N ILE A 187 -8.61 4.01 -17.70
CA ILE A 187 -7.73 3.73 -18.83
C ILE A 187 -8.19 2.44 -19.55
N TYR A 188 -8.31 1.33 -18.82
CA TYR A 188 -8.52 0.00 -19.40
C TYR A 188 -9.95 -0.54 -19.26
N GLY A 189 -10.87 0.15 -18.57
CA GLY A 189 -12.20 -0.37 -18.27
C GLY A 189 -13.04 -0.70 -19.52
N LYS A 190 -12.97 0.13 -20.57
CA LYS A 190 -13.64 -0.12 -21.84
C LYS A 190 -12.99 -1.23 -22.66
N GLU A 191 -11.67 -1.32 -22.63
CA GLU A 191 -10.91 -2.39 -23.28
C GLU A 191 -11.23 -3.74 -22.64
N LEU A 192 -11.22 -3.80 -21.30
CA LEU A 192 -11.60 -4.98 -20.54
C LEU A 192 -13.03 -5.43 -20.85
N ASP A 193 -14.00 -4.52 -20.90
CA ASP A 193 -15.39 -4.87 -21.27
C ASP A 193 -15.47 -5.47 -22.68
N SER A 194 -14.72 -4.91 -23.62
CA SER A 194 -14.63 -5.44 -24.99
C SER A 194 -13.99 -6.83 -25.02
N TYR A 195 -12.94 -7.03 -24.23
CA TYR A 195 -12.26 -8.32 -24.09
C TYR A 195 -13.17 -9.39 -23.47
N LEU A 196 -13.88 -9.05 -22.39
CA LEU A 196 -14.83 -9.94 -21.71
C LEU A 196 -15.99 -10.39 -22.62
N LYS A 197 -16.43 -9.57 -23.56
CA LYS A 197 -17.47 -9.94 -24.55
C LYS A 197 -17.02 -11.06 -25.50
N ILE A 198 -15.73 -11.16 -25.78
CA ILE A 198 -15.15 -12.17 -26.68
C ILE A 198 -14.95 -13.50 -25.94
N LEU A 199 -14.73 -13.46 -24.62
CA LEU A 199 -14.55 -14.66 -23.82
C LEU A 199 -15.85 -15.49 -23.73
N PRO A 200 -15.72 -16.84 -23.64
CA PRO A 200 -16.84 -17.77 -23.46
C PRO A 200 -17.37 -17.71 -22.01
N LEU A 201 -17.80 -16.52 -21.58
CA LEU A 201 -18.36 -16.30 -20.26
C LEU A 201 -19.73 -16.97 -20.11
N ARG A 202 -19.92 -17.63 -18.98
CA ARG A 202 -21.25 -18.11 -18.58
C ARG A 202 -22.19 -16.94 -18.42
N GLU A 203 -23.41 -17.07 -18.94
CA GLU A 203 -24.47 -16.12 -18.66
C GLU A 203 -24.79 -16.16 -17.16
N ALA A 204 -24.99 -14.97 -16.57
CA ALA A 204 -25.42 -14.88 -15.19
C ALA A 204 -26.75 -15.63 -15.07
N LYS A 205 -26.78 -16.72 -14.28
CA LYS A 205 -28.03 -17.44 -14.01
C LYS A 205 -29.03 -16.43 -13.47
N GLU A 206 -30.09 -16.16 -14.25
CA GLU A 206 -31.16 -15.29 -13.81
C GLU A 206 -31.62 -15.75 -12.44
N LYS A 207 -31.82 -14.79 -11.52
CA LYS A 207 -32.34 -15.10 -10.18
C LYS A 207 -33.68 -15.78 -10.41
N GLY A 208 -33.70 -17.11 -10.34
CA GLY A 208 -34.93 -17.89 -10.43
C GLY A 208 -35.89 -17.25 -9.46
N LYS A 209 -36.97 -16.65 -10.00
CA LYS A 209 -37.97 -15.92 -9.22
C LYS A 209 -38.43 -16.92 -8.19
N LYS A 210 -37.92 -16.82 -6.94
CA LYS A 210 -38.35 -17.70 -5.86
C LYS A 210 -39.86 -17.54 -5.85
N ALA A 211 -40.57 -18.59 -6.26
CA ALA A 211 -42.01 -18.60 -6.30
C ALA A 211 -42.44 -18.14 -4.91
N ARG A 212 -42.98 -16.93 -4.85
CA ARG A 212 -43.43 -16.30 -3.61
C ARG A 212 -44.53 -17.22 -3.12
N ARG A 213 -44.18 -18.20 -2.26
CA ARG A 213 -45.13 -19.10 -1.64
C ARG A 213 -46.18 -18.17 -1.04
N LYS A 214 -47.40 -18.23 -1.56
CA LYS A 214 -48.52 -17.50 -0.98
C LYS A 214 -48.50 -17.84 0.51
N PRO A 215 -48.55 -16.85 1.41
CA PRO A 215 -48.60 -17.14 2.83
C PRO A 215 -49.89 -17.92 3.08
N GLY A 216 -49.75 -19.23 3.23
CA GLY A 216 -50.80 -20.09 3.75
C GLY A 216 -51.00 -19.69 5.20
N ALA A 217 -52.21 -19.27 5.54
CA ALA A 217 -52.61 -18.98 6.90
C ALA A 217 -52.52 -20.26 7.74
N SER A 218 -51.40 -20.47 8.42
CA SER A 218 -51.29 -21.46 9.49
C SER A 218 -50.47 -20.88 10.62
N ARG A 219 -51.22 -20.31 11.57
CA ARG A 219 -50.91 -20.09 12.98
C ARG A 219 -50.24 -21.32 13.60
N VAL A 220 -49.01 -21.20 14.11
CA VAL A 220 -48.50 -21.86 15.33
C VAL A 220 -47.31 -21.05 15.87
N GLU A 221 -47.33 -20.84 17.17
CA GLU A 221 -46.37 -20.11 18.00
C GLU A 221 -45.03 -20.85 18.18
N GLY A 222 -43.96 -20.08 18.42
CA GLY A 222 -42.87 -20.48 19.33
C GLY A 222 -41.63 -21.13 18.71
N GLY A 223 -40.54 -20.35 18.57
CA GLY A 223 -39.19 -20.89 18.42
C GLY A 223 -38.17 -19.86 17.91
N PRO A 224 -37.18 -19.42 18.72
CA PRO A 224 -36.17 -18.47 18.26
C PRO A 224 -35.05 -19.22 17.51
N GLU A 225 -35.17 -19.33 16.19
CA GLU A 225 -34.11 -19.88 15.33
C GLU A 225 -33.22 -18.75 14.78
N GLN A 226 -32.02 -18.64 15.35
CA GLN A 226 -31.00 -17.67 14.96
C GLN A 226 -30.41 -18.02 13.58
N LEU A 227 -30.89 -17.32 12.55
CA LEU A 227 -30.28 -17.34 11.22
C LEU A 227 -29.01 -16.49 11.19
N ASN A 228 -27.88 -17.18 11.29
CA ASN A 228 -26.54 -16.65 11.15
C ASN A 228 -26.22 -16.41 9.66
N SER A 229 -26.48 -15.21 9.14
CA SER A 229 -26.00 -14.79 7.81
C SER A 229 -25.28 -13.46 7.91
N GLY A 230 -23.97 -13.50 8.12
CA GLY A 230 -23.18 -12.29 8.34
C GLY A 230 -21.68 -12.50 8.15
N PHE A 231 -21.25 -13.11 7.05
CA PHE A 231 -19.85 -13.00 6.63
C PHE A 231 -19.62 -11.61 6.01
N GLN A 232 -19.49 -10.59 6.86
CA GLN A 232 -18.93 -9.31 6.45
C GLN A 232 -17.41 -9.46 6.42
N LEU A 233 -16.86 -9.59 5.22
CA LEU A 233 -15.43 -9.42 5.01
C LEU A 233 -15.12 -7.93 5.20
N LYS A 234 -14.99 -7.50 6.47
CA LYS A 234 -14.29 -6.27 6.83
C LYS A 234 -12.80 -6.53 6.64
N GLN A 235 -12.38 -6.73 5.39
CA GLN A 235 -10.97 -6.49 5.10
C GLN A 235 -10.77 -5.00 5.35
N LEU A 236 -9.90 -4.67 6.31
CA LEU A 236 -9.26 -3.36 6.35
C LEU A 236 -8.60 -3.19 4.99
N LYS A 237 -9.33 -2.56 4.06
CA LYS A 237 -8.76 -1.98 2.88
C LYS A 237 -7.92 -0.83 3.41
N VAL A 238 -6.61 -1.07 3.59
CA VAL A 238 -5.65 0.01 3.69
C VAL A 238 -5.79 0.75 2.37
N MET A 239 -6.65 1.77 2.35
CA MET A 239 -6.75 2.70 1.25
C MET A 239 -5.43 3.44 1.25
N VAL A 240 -4.49 3.00 0.41
CA VAL A 240 -3.44 3.89 -0.06
C VAL A 240 -4.17 5.09 -0.63
N PRO A 241 -3.96 6.32 -0.12
CA PRO A 241 -4.61 7.49 -0.67
C PRO A 241 -4.31 7.51 -2.17
N GLY A 242 -5.36 7.44 -2.98
CA GLY A 242 -5.23 7.63 -4.42
C GLY A 242 -4.60 9.00 -4.67
N PRO A 243 -3.84 9.17 -5.76
CA PRO A 243 -3.20 10.43 -6.07
C PRO A 243 -4.24 11.55 -6.12
N LEU A 244 -4.01 12.59 -5.31
CA LEU A 244 -4.78 13.82 -5.34
C LEU A 244 -4.54 14.50 -6.70
N GLY A 245 -5.47 14.30 -7.63
CA GLY A 245 -5.50 14.97 -8.93
C GLY A 245 -5.18 14.04 -10.11
N ASN A 246 -6.12 13.94 -11.04
CA ASN A 246 -5.97 13.29 -12.35
C ASN A 246 -5.03 14.07 -13.30
N THR A 247 -3.85 14.46 -12.83
CA THR A 247 -2.76 14.86 -13.71
C THR A 247 -1.87 13.64 -13.92
N PRO A 248 -1.68 13.16 -15.17
CA PRO A 248 -0.69 12.12 -15.42
C PRO A 248 0.66 12.61 -14.90
N TYR A 249 1.37 11.74 -14.16
CA TYR A 249 2.72 12.01 -13.68
C TYR A 249 3.61 12.33 -14.88
N ARG A 250 3.78 13.62 -15.18
CA ARG A 250 4.73 14.15 -16.17
C ARG A 250 5.95 14.71 -15.45
N ASN A 251 6.42 14.01 -14.42
CA ASN A 251 7.68 14.32 -13.78
C ASN A 251 8.63 13.18 -14.16
N GLN A 252 9.63 13.49 -14.98
CA GLN A 252 10.79 12.62 -15.19
C GLN A 252 11.42 12.38 -13.81
N ILE A 253 11.19 11.20 -13.24
CA ILE A 253 12.05 10.68 -12.19
C ILE A 253 13.28 10.15 -12.93
N SER A 254 14.29 10.99 -13.05
CA SER A 254 15.61 10.56 -13.48
C SER A 254 16.24 9.74 -12.36
N PHE A 255 16.23 8.42 -12.52
CA PHE A 255 17.10 7.55 -11.74
C PHE A 255 18.52 7.75 -12.27
N HIS A 256 19.34 8.51 -11.53
CA HIS A 256 20.78 8.46 -11.75
C HIS A 256 21.23 7.05 -11.38
N HIS A 257 21.60 6.26 -12.39
CA HIS A 257 22.26 4.99 -12.20
C HIS A 257 23.53 5.21 -11.39
N TYR A 258 23.56 4.69 -10.17
CA TYR A 258 24.80 4.47 -9.46
C TYR A 258 25.50 3.28 -10.13
N SER A 259 26.39 3.58 -11.08
CA SER A 259 27.36 2.60 -11.55
C SER A 259 28.32 2.34 -10.40
N PHE A 260 28.27 1.14 -9.82
CA PHE A 260 29.40 0.62 -9.07
C PHE A 260 30.56 0.53 -10.06
N GLY A 261 31.61 1.33 -9.84
CA GLY A 261 32.83 1.23 -10.63
C GLY A 261 33.41 -0.16 -10.45
N ASP A 262 33.56 -0.87 -11.56
CA ASP A 262 34.33 -2.10 -11.62
C ASP A 262 35.77 -1.75 -11.24
N GLY A 263 36.11 -2.02 -9.97
CA GLY A 263 37.48 -1.99 -9.50
C GLY A 263 38.25 -3.11 -10.18
N GLU A 264 39.00 -2.73 -11.22
CA GLU A 264 40.03 -3.52 -11.86
C GLU A 264 41.02 -4.02 -10.77
N MET A 265 40.90 -5.30 -10.41
CA MET A 265 41.90 -5.98 -9.58
C MET A 265 43.04 -6.40 -10.48
N ASP A 266 44.09 -5.57 -10.54
CA ASP A 266 45.36 -5.96 -11.12
C ASP A 266 45.94 -7.12 -10.31
N ALA A 267 46.10 -8.26 -11.00
CA ALA A 267 46.79 -9.43 -10.49
C ALA A 267 48.29 -9.25 -10.68
N ASP A 268 48.97 -8.71 -9.66
CA ASP A 268 50.42 -8.62 -9.65
C ASP A 268 51.05 -9.99 -9.32
N GLU A 269 51.77 -10.49 -10.31
CA GLU A 269 52.63 -11.66 -10.32
C GLU A 269 53.92 -11.36 -9.54
N HIS A 270 54.18 -12.08 -8.44
CA HIS A 270 55.43 -11.97 -7.70
C HIS A 270 56.29 -13.23 -7.77
N GLN A 271 57.42 -13.06 -8.47
CA GLN A 271 58.62 -13.89 -8.49
C GLN A 271 59.33 -13.96 -7.13
N ALA A 272 60.12 -15.02 -6.98
CA ALA A 272 60.78 -15.44 -5.75
C ALA A 272 62.10 -14.72 -5.41
N GLY A 273 62.19 -14.22 -4.17
CA GLY A 273 63.36 -14.17 -3.26
C GLY A 273 64.49 -13.14 -3.51
N PRO A 274 65.45 -12.94 -2.56
CA PRO A 274 65.50 -13.34 -1.15
C PRO A 274 65.83 -12.20 -0.14
N SER A 275 65.52 -12.47 1.14
CA SER A 275 66.16 -11.98 2.41
C SER A 275 66.75 -10.56 2.53
N SER A 276 66.22 -9.75 3.45
CA SER A 276 66.96 -9.14 4.59
C SER A 276 66.14 -8.07 5.36
N SER A 277 66.27 -8.12 6.69
CA SER A 277 66.19 -7.01 7.67
C SER A 277 64.89 -6.19 7.83
N ALA A 278 64.20 -6.52 8.92
CA ALA A 278 63.48 -5.68 9.87
C ALA A 278 63.37 -4.15 9.59
N SER A 279 62.13 -3.68 9.47
CA SER A 279 61.67 -2.40 10.02
C SER A 279 60.16 -2.45 10.23
N THR A 280 59.74 -2.31 11.50
CA THR A 280 58.35 -2.16 11.90
C THR A 280 57.86 -0.79 11.48
N VAL A 281 57.06 -0.72 10.41
CA VAL A 281 56.31 0.47 10.01
C VAL A 281 54.87 0.29 10.50
N ILE A 282 54.45 1.18 11.39
CA ILE A 282 53.06 1.30 11.84
C ILE A 282 52.25 1.89 10.69
N PRO A 283 51.18 1.23 10.18
CA PRO A 283 50.35 1.82 9.15
C PRO A 283 49.55 3.00 9.72
N VAL A 284 49.79 4.18 9.17
CA VAL A 284 48.97 5.37 9.36
C VAL A 284 47.64 5.14 8.64
N ALA A 285 46.54 5.32 9.35
CA ALA A 285 45.19 5.20 8.80
C ALA A 285 44.99 6.15 7.60
N PRO A 286 44.31 5.73 6.52
CA PRO A 286 44.04 6.58 5.38
C PRO A 286 43.10 7.72 5.81
N GLN A 287 43.57 8.96 5.68
CA GLN A 287 42.73 10.15 5.78
C GLN A 287 41.81 10.20 4.55
N PHE A 288 40.52 9.96 4.77
CA PHE A 288 39.49 10.24 3.78
C PHE A 288 39.36 11.75 3.61
N TYR A 289 39.77 12.25 2.45
CA TYR A 289 39.54 13.62 2.01
C TYR A 289 38.08 13.75 1.56
N MET A 290 37.22 14.33 2.39
CA MET A 290 35.88 14.73 1.96
C MET A 290 35.99 16.01 1.13
N GLY A 291 35.95 15.87 -0.20
CA GLY A 291 35.77 16.98 -1.12
C GLY A 291 34.41 17.65 -0.88
N THR A 292 34.42 18.97 -0.72
CA THR A 292 33.22 19.78 -0.54
C THR A 292 32.38 19.84 -1.82
N PHE A 293 31.06 19.74 -1.65
CA PHE A 293 30.00 19.62 -2.67
C PHE A 293 29.75 20.89 -3.52
N SER A 294 30.77 21.72 -3.81
CA SER A 294 30.53 23.05 -4.39
C SER A 294 30.89 23.24 -5.87
N ASP A 295 31.46 22.25 -6.57
CA ASP A 295 32.12 22.52 -7.87
C ASP A 295 31.45 21.90 -9.11
N TYR A 296 30.24 21.34 -9.04
CA TYR A 296 29.57 20.79 -10.22
C TYR A 296 28.09 21.17 -10.30
N MET A 297 27.82 22.39 -10.77
CA MET A 297 26.55 22.80 -11.38
C MET A 297 26.86 23.55 -12.67
N PRO A 298 26.57 23.01 -13.87
CA PRO A 298 26.66 23.79 -15.10
C PRO A 298 25.46 24.76 -15.19
N ASP A 299 25.78 26.06 -15.27
CA ASP A 299 24.84 27.14 -15.58
C ASP A 299 24.13 26.87 -16.91
N THR A 300 22.93 26.29 -16.85
CA THR A 300 22.07 26.12 -18.02
C THR A 300 20.93 27.14 -17.91
N PRO A 301 20.87 28.17 -18.78
CA PRO A 301 19.80 29.16 -18.72
C PRO A 301 18.45 28.52 -19.06
N LEU A 302 17.49 28.68 -18.15
CA LEU A 302 16.10 28.24 -18.33
C LEU A 302 15.44 29.00 -19.48
N ALA A 303 14.90 28.26 -20.44
CA ALA A 303 14.10 28.82 -21.54
C ALA A 303 12.79 29.43 -21.00
N PRO A 304 12.31 30.55 -21.58
CA PRO A 304 11.10 31.22 -21.13
C PRO A 304 9.84 30.39 -21.39
N ILE A 305 8.99 30.32 -20.37
CA ILE A 305 7.69 29.65 -20.37
C ILE A 305 6.70 30.48 -21.20
N PRO A 306 6.00 29.90 -22.20
CA PRO A 306 4.97 30.63 -22.95
C PRO A 306 3.71 30.88 -22.10
N PRO A 307 2.99 31.99 -22.33
CA PRO A 307 1.82 32.38 -21.54
C PRO A 307 0.62 31.44 -21.75
N LEU A 308 0.00 31.04 -20.66
CA LEU A 308 -1.25 30.27 -20.64
C LEU A 308 -2.42 31.12 -21.15
N HIS A 309 -3.07 30.66 -22.23
CA HIS A 309 -4.32 31.23 -22.72
C HIS A 309 -5.47 30.98 -21.73
N ALA A 310 -6.14 32.05 -21.32
CA ALA A 310 -7.31 32.03 -20.46
C ALA A 310 -8.51 31.39 -21.18
N HIS A 311 -9.04 30.29 -20.64
CA HIS A 311 -10.30 29.70 -21.09
C HIS A 311 -11.50 30.50 -20.58
N HIS A 312 -12.27 31.07 -21.51
CA HIS A 312 -13.54 31.74 -21.24
C HIS A 312 -14.57 30.81 -20.60
N GLY A 313 -15.13 31.25 -19.47
CA GLY A 313 -16.20 30.57 -18.74
C GLY A 313 -17.53 30.54 -19.51
N ARG A 314 -18.08 29.33 -19.68
CA ARG A 314 -19.42 29.08 -20.23
C ARG A 314 -20.48 29.33 -19.13
N LYS A 315 -21.22 30.43 -19.24
CA LYS A 315 -22.44 30.70 -18.45
C LYS A 315 -23.53 29.68 -18.78
N ARG A 316 -23.99 28.91 -17.79
CA ARG A 316 -25.22 28.10 -17.90
C ARG A 316 -26.45 28.98 -17.71
N ARG A 317 -27.27 29.12 -18.75
CA ARG A 317 -28.64 29.66 -18.70
C ARG A 317 -29.54 28.67 -17.96
N ARG A 318 -30.21 29.13 -16.90
CA ARG A 318 -31.37 28.48 -16.27
C ARG A 318 -32.62 28.93 -17.04
N THR A 319 -33.34 28.00 -17.65
CA THR A 319 -34.71 28.21 -18.14
C THR A 319 -35.68 27.86 -17.01
N GLY A 320 -36.46 28.84 -16.55
CA GLY A 320 -37.59 28.62 -15.66
C GLY A 320 -38.82 28.24 -16.46
N ASN A 321 -39.54 27.23 -16.00
CA ASN A 321 -40.90 26.91 -16.42
C ASN A 321 -41.89 27.52 -15.41
N SER A 322 -42.86 28.27 -15.92
CA SER A 322 -44.17 28.50 -15.29
C SER A 322 -45.22 27.71 -16.09
N PRO A 323 -46.30 27.29 -15.43
CA PRO A 323 -47.59 27.90 -15.74
C PRO A 323 -48.07 28.84 -14.63
#